data_AF-A0A7V5ARD3-F1
#
_entry.id   AF-A0A7V5ARD3-F1
#
_cell.length_a   1.000
_cell.length_b   1.000
_cell.length_c   1.000
_cell.angle_alpha   90.00
_cell.angle_beta   90.00
_cell.angle_gamma   90.00
#
_symmetry.space_group_name_H-M   'P 1'
#
loop_
_entity.id
_entity.type
_entity.pdbx_description
1 polymer ?
#
loop_
_entity_poly.entity_id
_entity_poly.type
_entity_poly.pdbx_seq_one_letter_code
_entity_poly.pdbx_strand_id
1 'polypeptide(L)'
;MDRLEDVATFLQANMSTQGVNLGLARWYADTYASNAGDDETAVDVGDLLYVLRYITTNTVLQNRIDNLLTILNGMIIRRYCGLWHKYATGVSLFFPEDEQTYQDASAEYADTSFATDYSWDEMLEDYYDFVSNYTPNISVYDVDSSGTTVSPSNPVTVTGYVEGDGISDVYFIPIKTVGTKLYVYDYRRIDNPRTLPNGKTIEKWSTSSVWSVSQQWNAKVLGIADNTNADFMFYDEEEGYYVVYGEYTPDDGATWFDAEAYFNSSGVLVGMVAYVGGFPIDFEPTTTTEWFRPTHAYIDTVTFELEYESSSLALKALELRLGWVNVDSGSYILFFFAFDIFENEDCDGVGVTVP
;
A
#
# COMPACT_ATOMS: atom_id res chain seq x y z
N MET A 1 -21.86 -25.72 9.62
CA MET A 1 -21.32 -24.58 10.39
C MET A 1 -20.42 -25.03 11.53
N ASP A 2 -20.59 -26.25 12.05
CA ASP A 2 -19.66 -26.87 13.04
C ASP A 2 -18.18 -26.83 12.64
N ARG A 3 -17.86 -26.75 11.34
CA ARG A 3 -16.47 -26.59 10.87
C ARG A 3 -15.94 -25.15 10.94
N LEU A 4 -16.82 -24.16 10.87
CA LEU A 4 -16.47 -22.78 11.16
C LEU A 4 -16.15 -22.63 12.64
N GLU A 5 -17.02 -23.18 13.49
CA GLU A 5 -16.81 -23.27 14.93
C GLU A 5 -15.45 -23.92 15.28
N ASP A 6 -15.14 -25.04 14.64
CA ASP A 6 -13.84 -25.73 14.78
C ASP A 6 -12.63 -24.83 14.46
N VAL A 7 -12.75 -23.91 13.51
CA VAL A 7 -11.67 -22.98 13.13
C VAL A 7 -11.63 -21.79 14.08
N ALA A 8 -12.78 -21.19 14.39
CA ALA A 8 -12.90 -20.02 15.25
C ALA A 8 -12.36 -20.31 16.67
N THR A 9 -12.85 -21.39 17.29
CA THR A 9 -12.38 -21.82 18.61
C THR A 9 -10.89 -22.19 18.63
N PHE A 10 -10.36 -22.72 17.52
CA PHE A 10 -8.92 -22.99 17.41
C PHE A 10 -8.12 -21.69 17.35
N LEU A 11 -8.54 -20.73 16.53
CA LEU A 11 -7.87 -19.43 16.39
C LEU A 11 -7.89 -18.68 17.71
N GLN A 12 -9.05 -18.59 18.35
CA GLN A 12 -9.24 -18.02 19.68
C GLN A 12 -8.23 -18.62 20.68
N ALA A 13 -8.20 -19.95 20.83
CA ALA A 13 -7.30 -20.63 21.76
C ALA A 13 -5.80 -20.52 21.42
N ASN A 14 -5.44 -20.04 20.21
CA ASN A 14 -4.07 -19.96 19.73
C ASN A 14 -3.71 -18.56 19.21
N MET A 15 -4.45 -17.51 19.62
CA MET A 15 -4.34 -16.16 19.05
C MET A 15 -2.91 -15.61 19.13
N SER A 16 -2.22 -15.80 20.25
CA SER A 16 -0.82 -15.36 20.42
C SER A 16 0.18 -15.95 19.41
N THR A 17 -0.16 -17.08 18.76
CA THR A 17 0.71 -17.73 17.75
C THR A 17 0.15 -17.67 16.34
N GLN A 18 -1.14 -17.36 16.18
CA GLN A 18 -1.82 -17.34 14.88
C GLN A 18 -2.35 -15.95 14.50
N GLY A 19 -2.36 -14.97 15.41
CA GLY A 19 -2.94 -13.64 15.20
C GLY A 19 -2.31 -12.92 14.03
N VAL A 20 -0.96 -12.92 13.92
CA VAL A 20 -0.27 -12.34 12.76
C VAL A 20 -0.64 -13.05 11.46
N ASN A 21 -0.70 -14.39 11.45
CA ASN A 21 -1.13 -15.13 10.26
C ASN A 21 -2.59 -14.82 9.91
N LEU A 22 -3.48 -14.66 10.90
CA LEU A 22 -4.86 -14.31 10.66
C LEU A 22 -5.00 -12.90 10.06
N GLY A 23 -4.27 -11.93 10.59
CA GLY A 23 -4.24 -10.57 10.05
C GLY A 23 -3.67 -10.52 8.62
N LEU A 24 -2.60 -11.28 8.34
CA LEU A 24 -2.05 -11.41 6.99
C LEU A 24 -3.06 -12.05 6.04
N ALA A 25 -3.76 -13.09 6.49
CA ALA A 25 -4.80 -13.70 5.69
C ALA A 25 -5.92 -12.71 5.37
N ARG A 26 -6.29 -11.87 6.33
CA ARG A 26 -7.30 -10.82 6.16
C ARG A 26 -6.82 -9.77 5.16
N TRP A 27 -5.61 -9.24 5.33
CA TRP A 27 -4.97 -8.26 4.44
C TRP A 27 -5.00 -8.69 2.97
N TYR A 28 -4.76 -9.97 2.70
CA TYR A 28 -4.78 -10.48 1.34
C TYR A 28 -6.16 -10.90 0.84
N ALA A 29 -7.14 -11.16 1.70
CA ALA A 29 -8.44 -11.68 1.29
C ALA A 29 -9.29 -10.62 0.58
N ASP A 30 -10.18 -11.07 -0.31
CA ASP A 30 -11.24 -10.20 -0.83
C ASP A 30 -12.12 -9.68 0.33
N THR A 31 -12.36 -8.38 0.36
CA THR A 31 -13.13 -7.66 1.38
C THR A 31 -14.30 -6.89 0.75
N TYR A 32 -15.27 -6.53 1.59
CA TYR A 32 -16.51 -5.88 1.18
C TYR A 32 -16.97 -4.89 2.25
N ALA A 33 -17.27 -3.66 1.82
CA ALA A 33 -17.96 -2.68 2.65
C ALA A 33 -19.44 -3.04 2.82
N SER A 34 -19.99 -2.84 4.02
CA SER A 34 -21.43 -3.02 4.31
C SER A 34 -22.28 -1.87 3.77
N ASN A 35 -21.66 -0.69 3.58
CA ASN A 35 -22.30 0.57 3.23
C ASN A 35 -21.62 1.17 1.99
N ALA A 36 -22.17 2.23 1.40
CA ALA A 36 -21.48 3.00 0.34
C ALA A 36 -20.31 3.87 0.88
N GLY A 37 -19.75 3.51 2.04
CA GLY A 37 -18.53 4.11 2.58
C GLY A 37 -17.33 3.22 2.26
N ASP A 38 -16.15 3.70 2.61
CA ASP A 38 -14.88 3.02 2.30
C ASP A 38 -14.54 1.92 3.32
N ASP A 39 -15.22 1.89 4.48
CA ASP A 39 -14.90 0.95 5.57
C ASP A 39 -15.23 -0.51 5.23
N GLU A 40 -14.20 -1.36 5.26
CA GLU A 40 -14.29 -2.77 4.89
C GLU A 40 -14.71 -3.65 6.09
N THR A 41 -16.02 -3.83 6.27
CA THR A 41 -16.58 -4.55 7.43
C THR A 41 -16.67 -6.07 7.27
N ALA A 42 -16.57 -6.60 6.04
CA ALA A 42 -16.71 -8.02 5.76
C ALA A 42 -15.58 -8.57 4.90
N VAL A 43 -15.25 -9.85 5.13
CA VAL A 43 -14.20 -10.58 4.39
C VAL A 43 -14.76 -11.83 3.72
N ASP A 44 -14.30 -12.16 2.51
CA ASP A 44 -14.61 -13.44 1.87
C ASP A 44 -13.96 -14.58 2.64
N VAL A 45 -14.80 -15.45 3.22
CA VAL A 45 -14.36 -16.50 4.13
C VAL A 45 -13.48 -17.51 3.44
N GLY A 46 -13.85 -17.92 2.24
CA GLY A 46 -13.10 -18.95 1.55
C GLY A 46 -11.74 -18.45 1.07
N ASP A 47 -11.64 -17.19 0.66
CA ASP A 47 -10.37 -16.57 0.30
C ASP A 47 -9.47 -16.35 1.53
N LEU A 48 -10.02 -15.79 2.62
CA LEU A 48 -9.35 -15.67 3.92
C LEU A 48 -8.76 -17.02 4.37
N LEU A 49 -9.59 -18.05 4.43
CA LEU A 49 -9.17 -19.38 4.87
C LEU A 49 -8.13 -19.99 3.92
N TYR A 50 -8.27 -19.77 2.62
CA TYR A 50 -7.31 -20.26 1.65
C TYR A 50 -5.93 -19.64 1.87
N VAL A 51 -5.85 -18.32 2.02
CA VAL A 51 -4.58 -17.64 2.33
C VAL A 51 -4.04 -18.14 3.67
N LEU A 52 -4.85 -18.12 4.73
CA LEU A 52 -4.46 -18.54 6.08
C LEU A 52 -3.84 -19.93 6.10
N ARG A 53 -4.44 -20.87 5.36
CA ARG A 53 -3.90 -22.24 5.24
C ARG A 53 -2.44 -22.21 4.78
N TYR A 54 -2.15 -21.48 3.71
CA TYR A 54 -0.86 -21.55 3.01
C TYR A 54 0.24 -20.72 3.66
N ILE A 55 -0.12 -19.82 4.57
CA ILE A 55 0.84 -19.06 5.38
C ILE A 55 1.09 -19.72 6.74
N THR A 56 0.09 -20.33 7.38
CA THR A 56 0.30 -21.03 8.65
C THR A 56 1.10 -22.31 8.46
N THR A 57 1.98 -22.62 9.41
CA THR A 57 2.69 -23.91 9.51
C THR A 57 1.97 -24.89 10.44
N ASN A 58 0.89 -24.47 11.10
CA ASN A 58 0.14 -25.29 12.04
C ASN A 58 -0.73 -26.32 11.32
N THR A 59 -0.31 -27.58 11.31
CA THR A 59 -1.01 -28.66 10.59
C THR A 59 -2.41 -28.96 11.13
N VAL A 60 -2.68 -28.69 12.42
CA VAL A 60 -4.02 -28.87 13.00
C VAL A 60 -4.96 -27.80 12.44
N LEU A 61 -4.53 -26.55 12.41
CA LEU A 61 -5.29 -25.46 11.80
C LEU A 61 -5.51 -25.71 10.30
N GLN A 62 -4.47 -26.11 9.56
CA GLN A 62 -4.60 -26.44 8.13
C GLN A 62 -5.66 -27.51 7.87
N ASN A 63 -5.70 -28.59 8.67
CA ASN A 63 -6.72 -29.63 8.53
C ASN A 63 -8.14 -29.14 8.84
N ARG A 64 -8.30 -28.27 9.85
CA ARG A 64 -9.60 -27.65 10.18
C ARG A 64 -10.08 -26.76 9.04
N ILE A 65 -9.17 -25.96 8.48
CA ILE A 65 -9.41 -25.12 7.31
C ILE A 65 -9.80 -25.96 6.08
N ASP A 66 -9.04 -27.02 5.76
CA ASP A 66 -9.34 -27.90 4.61
C ASP A 66 -10.73 -28.52 4.70
N ASN A 67 -11.16 -28.92 5.90
CA ASN A 67 -12.51 -29.44 6.14
C ASN A 67 -13.59 -28.37 5.91
N LEU A 68 -13.35 -27.14 6.38
CA LEU A 68 -14.29 -26.03 6.18
C LEU A 68 -14.38 -25.61 4.71
N LEU A 69 -13.25 -25.45 4.02
CA LEU A 69 -13.19 -25.14 2.59
C LEU A 69 -13.92 -26.20 1.75
N THR A 70 -13.81 -27.47 2.11
CA THR A 70 -14.56 -28.56 1.44
C THR A 70 -16.07 -28.35 1.57
N ILE A 71 -16.55 -27.95 2.74
CA ILE A 71 -17.98 -27.68 2.98
C ILE A 71 -18.43 -26.43 2.24
N LEU A 72 -17.67 -25.32 2.32
CA LEU A 72 -17.99 -24.08 1.61
C LEU A 72 -18.13 -24.33 0.10
N ASN A 73 -17.19 -25.06 -0.49
CA ASN A 73 -17.26 -25.46 -1.91
C ASN A 73 -18.49 -26.31 -2.25
N GLY A 74 -19.00 -27.10 -1.30
CA GLY A 74 -20.23 -27.88 -1.47
C GLY A 74 -21.52 -27.06 -1.29
N MET A 75 -21.46 -25.95 -0.56
CA MET A 75 -22.61 -25.07 -0.29
C MET A 75 -22.87 -24.09 -1.44
N ILE A 76 -21.83 -23.64 -2.13
CA ILE A 76 -21.92 -22.62 -3.18
C ILE A 76 -22.34 -23.28 -4.51
N ILE A 77 -23.63 -23.17 -4.86
CA ILE A 77 -24.20 -23.79 -6.08
C ILE A 77 -23.73 -23.06 -7.35
N ARG A 78 -23.47 -21.76 -7.26
CA ARG A 78 -22.97 -20.92 -8.37
C ARG A 78 -22.26 -19.69 -7.83
N ARG A 79 -21.16 -19.31 -8.49
CA ARG A 79 -20.36 -18.10 -8.23
C ARG A 79 -20.09 -17.38 -9.55
N TYR A 80 -20.14 -16.04 -9.53
CA TYR A 80 -19.67 -15.19 -10.62
C TYR A 80 -18.92 -14.01 -10.02
N CYS A 81 -17.64 -13.87 -10.34
CA CYS A 81 -16.78 -12.83 -9.79
C CYS A 81 -16.25 -11.93 -10.90
N GLY A 82 -16.06 -10.65 -10.57
CA GLY A 82 -15.31 -9.71 -11.40
C GLY A 82 -13.80 -10.00 -11.36
N LEU A 83 -13.04 -9.29 -12.18
CA LEU A 83 -11.58 -9.42 -12.23
C LEU A 83 -10.92 -9.10 -10.87
N TRP A 84 -11.48 -8.12 -10.15
CA TRP A 84 -10.99 -7.64 -8.87
C TRP A 84 -11.24 -8.61 -7.71
N HIS A 85 -12.27 -9.46 -7.81
CA HIS A 85 -12.62 -10.47 -6.79
C HIS A 85 -12.49 -11.90 -7.33
N LYS A 86 -11.51 -12.15 -8.19
CA LYS A 86 -11.37 -13.43 -8.90
C LYS A 86 -11.19 -14.64 -7.98
N TYR A 87 -10.83 -14.43 -6.71
CA TYR A 87 -10.60 -15.50 -5.74
C TYR A 87 -11.74 -15.66 -4.72
N ALA A 88 -12.52 -14.61 -4.48
CA ALA A 88 -13.70 -14.62 -3.63
C ALA A 88 -14.58 -15.85 -3.86
N THR A 89 -14.95 -16.54 -2.80
CA THR A 89 -15.81 -17.73 -2.80
C THR A 89 -17.30 -17.40 -2.83
N GLY A 90 -17.68 -16.16 -2.55
CA GLY A 90 -19.07 -15.70 -2.63
C GLY A 90 -19.84 -15.88 -1.32
N VAL A 91 -19.12 -16.07 -0.22
CA VAL A 91 -19.66 -16.02 1.15
C VAL A 91 -18.70 -15.16 1.97
N SER A 92 -19.21 -14.07 2.52
CA SER A 92 -18.47 -13.22 3.44
C SER A 92 -18.96 -13.39 4.88
N LEU A 93 -18.09 -13.01 5.82
CA LEU A 93 -18.41 -12.87 7.24
C LEU A 93 -17.93 -11.52 7.74
N PHE A 94 -18.51 -11.07 8.84
CA PHE A 94 -18.05 -9.89 9.56
C PHE A 94 -16.60 -10.10 10.02
N PHE A 95 -15.69 -9.25 9.53
CA PHE A 95 -14.30 -9.16 9.98
C PHE A 95 -13.78 -7.78 9.54
N PRO A 96 -14.05 -6.74 10.33
CA PRO A 96 -13.64 -5.37 10.04
C PRO A 96 -12.14 -5.17 9.82
N GLU A 97 -11.74 -4.11 9.13
CA GLU A 97 -10.33 -3.90 8.75
C GLU A 97 -9.41 -3.58 9.89
N ASP A 98 -9.89 -2.74 10.80
CA ASP A 98 -9.15 -2.29 11.95
C ASP A 98 -10.04 -2.36 13.20
N GLU A 99 -9.41 -2.04 14.34
CA GLU A 99 -10.09 -2.01 15.63
C GLU A 99 -11.20 -0.95 15.68
N GLN A 100 -11.00 0.20 15.03
CA GLN A 100 -11.97 1.30 15.06
C GLN A 100 -13.26 0.89 14.35
N THR A 101 -13.14 0.34 13.14
CA THR A 101 -14.24 -0.20 12.35
C THR A 101 -14.94 -1.35 13.07
N TYR A 102 -14.18 -2.19 13.78
CA TYR A 102 -14.77 -3.20 14.66
C TYR A 102 -15.59 -2.60 15.79
N GLN A 103 -15.06 -1.61 16.51
CA GLN A 103 -15.79 -0.94 17.59
C GLN A 103 -17.07 -0.26 17.07
N ASP A 104 -17.01 0.36 15.90
CA ASP A 104 -18.14 1.08 15.31
C ASP A 104 -19.26 0.16 14.80
N ALA A 105 -18.91 -1.02 14.29
CA ALA A 105 -19.88 -1.95 13.69
C ALA A 105 -20.28 -3.15 14.57
N SER A 106 -19.49 -3.49 15.60
CA SER A 106 -19.67 -4.70 16.44
C SER A 106 -21.04 -4.76 17.11
N ALA A 107 -21.59 -3.62 17.56
CA ALA A 107 -22.89 -3.59 18.23
C ALA A 107 -24.04 -4.09 17.34
N GLU A 108 -24.00 -3.81 16.04
CA GLU A 108 -25.02 -4.30 15.10
C GLU A 108 -24.85 -5.78 14.78
N TYR A 109 -23.60 -6.26 14.75
CA TYR A 109 -23.28 -7.66 14.50
C TYR A 109 -23.59 -8.57 15.69
N ALA A 110 -23.31 -8.12 16.91
CA ALA A 110 -23.47 -8.89 18.15
C ALA A 110 -24.92 -9.37 18.40
N ASP A 111 -25.91 -8.64 17.89
CA ASP A 111 -27.33 -8.99 18.00
C ASP A 111 -27.80 -10.03 16.96
N THR A 112 -26.94 -10.46 16.04
CA THR A 112 -27.29 -11.46 15.03
C THR A 112 -27.29 -12.87 15.61
N SER A 113 -28.17 -13.75 15.11
CA SER A 113 -28.14 -15.16 15.52
C SER A 113 -26.82 -15.84 15.18
N PHE A 114 -26.11 -15.36 14.17
CA PHE A 114 -24.81 -15.90 13.80
C PHE A 114 -23.75 -15.60 14.87
N ALA A 115 -23.67 -14.36 15.36
CA ALA A 115 -22.77 -13.99 16.44
C ALA A 115 -23.05 -14.80 17.71
N THR A 116 -24.32 -15.03 18.05
CA THR A 116 -24.68 -15.77 19.27
C THR A 116 -24.55 -17.30 19.16
N ASP A 117 -24.60 -17.86 17.96
CA ASP A 117 -24.61 -19.31 17.75
C ASP A 117 -23.20 -19.90 17.49
N TYR A 118 -22.20 -19.06 17.17
CA TYR A 118 -20.85 -19.48 16.78
C TYR A 118 -19.77 -18.62 17.43
N SER A 119 -18.63 -19.23 17.77
CA SER A 119 -17.50 -18.55 18.40
C SER A 119 -16.69 -17.64 17.48
N TRP A 120 -17.28 -17.16 16.38
CA TRP A 120 -16.61 -16.20 15.49
C TRP A 120 -16.49 -14.83 16.15
N ASP A 121 -17.52 -14.40 16.88
CA ASP A 121 -17.51 -13.11 17.59
C ASP A 121 -16.44 -13.08 18.69
N GLU A 122 -16.41 -14.09 19.56
CA GLU A 122 -15.40 -14.17 20.62
C GLU A 122 -13.98 -14.39 20.05
N MET A 123 -13.84 -14.93 18.84
CA MET A 123 -12.55 -14.99 18.14
C MET A 123 -12.12 -13.61 17.61
N LEU A 124 -13.06 -12.79 17.13
CA LEU A 124 -12.79 -11.42 16.72
C LEU A 124 -12.41 -10.55 17.91
N GLU A 125 -13.13 -10.65 19.04
CA GLU A 125 -12.77 -9.98 20.30
C GLU A 125 -11.31 -10.28 20.68
N ASP A 126 -10.94 -11.56 20.74
CA ASP A 126 -9.57 -11.99 21.03
C ASP A 126 -8.56 -11.49 19.98
N TYR A 127 -8.97 -11.39 18.70
CA TYR A 127 -8.10 -10.91 17.63
C TYR A 127 -7.80 -9.41 17.78
N TYR A 128 -8.80 -8.57 17.99
CA TYR A 128 -8.57 -7.14 18.17
C TYR A 128 -7.85 -6.86 19.48
N ASP A 129 -8.15 -7.59 20.57
CA ASP A 129 -7.36 -7.54 21.80
C ASP A 129 -5.88 -7.90 21.53
N PHE A 130 -5.61 -8.90 20.68
CA PHE A 130 -4.25 -9.22 20.25
C PHE A 130 -3.59 -8.08 19.46
N VAL A 131 -4.31 -7.47 18.52
CA VAL A 131 -3.81 -6.36 17.69
C VAL A 131 -3.46 -5.15 18.57
N SER A 132 -4.35 -4.71 19.46
CA SER A 132 -4.11 -3.55 20.33
C SER A 132 -2.93 -3.74 21.30
N ASN A 133 -2.57 -5.00 21.58
CA ASN A 133 -1.44 -5.36 22.44
C ASN A 133 -0.22 -5.87 21.65
N TYR A 134 -0.27 -5.86 20.32
CA TYR A 134 0.83 -6.31 19.48
C TYR A 134 2.04 -5.40 19.70
N THR A 135 3.20 -5.99 19.98
CA THR A 135 4.45 -5.25 20.07
C THR A 135 5.16 -5.38 18.73
N PRO A 136 5.48 -4.25 18.06
CA PRO A 136 6.13 -4.29 16.75
C PRO A 136 7.46 -5.02 16.84
N ASN A 137 7.70 -5.92 15.88
CA ASN A 137 8.97 -6.64 15.76
C ASN A 137 9.62 -6.44 14.39
N ILE A 138 9.15 -5.44 13.64
CA ILE A 138 9.71 -5.03 12.37
C ILE A 138 11.04 -4.30 12.60
N SER A 139 12.04 -4.65 11.79
CA SER A 139 13.32 -3.96 11.78
C SER A 139 13.92 -3.90 10.37
N VAL A 140 14.44 -2.73 10.01
CA VAL A 140 15.26 -2.50 8.82
C VAL A 140 16.66 -2.12 9.29
N TYR A 141 17.70 -2.81 8.81
CA TYR A 141 19.06 -2.59 9.30
C TYR A 141 20.16 -2.97 8.31
N ASP A 142 21.38 -2.57 8.68
CA ASP A 142 22.62 -2.73 7.92
C ASP A 142 22.47 -2.23 6.47
N VAL A 143 21.79 -1.09 6.28
CA VAL A 143 21.63 -0.51 4.96
C VAL A 143 22.96 0.10 4.50
N ASP A 144 23.46 -0.40 3.38
CA ASP A 144 24.74 0.04 2.79
C ASP A 144 24.60 0.23 1.28
N SER A 145 25.54 0.97 0.68
CA SER A 145 25.60 1.24 -0.75
C SER A 145 26.92 0.79 -1.35
N SER A 146 26.88 0.33 -2.60
CA SER A 146 28.08 -0.05 -3.35
C SER A 146 29.04 1.11 -3.63
N GLY A 147 28.64 2.36 -3.32
CA GLY A 147 29.45 3.55 -3.47
C GLY A 147 28.74 4.82 -2.98
N THR A 148 29.52 5.85 -2.65
CA THR A 148 29.01 7.11 -2.08
C THR A 148 28.61 8.15 -3.12
N THR A 149 28.83 7.88 -4.41
CA THR A 149 28.50 8.80 -5.51
C THR A 149 27.70 8.05 -6.57
N VAL A 150 26.59 8.64 -7.00
CA VAL A 150 25.67 8.04 -7.98
C VAL A 150 25.39 9.02 -9.11
N SER A 151 25.28 8.48 -10.33
CA SER A 151 24.86 9.26 -11.50
C SER A 151 24.14 8.36 -12.52
N PRO A 152 23.48 8.92 -13.54
CA PRO A 152 22.83 8.14 -14.58
C PRO A 152 23.74 7.11 -15.29
N SER A 153 25.04 7.39 -15.35
CA SER A 153 26.04 6.49 -15.95
C SER A 153 26.81 5.64 -14.93
N ASN A 154 26.64 5.91 -13.64
CA ASN A 154 27.31 5.19 -12.55
C ASN A 154 26.29 4.91 -11.43
N PRO A 155 25.42 3.91 -11.60
CA PRO A 155 24.44 3.55 -10.59
C PRO A 155 25.10 2.98 -9.34
N VAL A 156 24.41 3.12 -8.21
CA VAL A 156 24.76 2.44 -6.95
C VAL A 156 23.74 1.34 -6.68
N THR A 157 24.19 0.26 -6.05
CA THR A 157 23.31 -0.76 -5.49
C THR A 157 23.24 -0.55 -3.99
N VAL A 158 22.03 -0.39 -3.47
CA VAL A 158 21.73 -0.35 -2.04
C VAL A 158 21.31 -1.75 -1.60
N THR A 159 21.79 -2.19 -0.45
CA THR A 159 21.47 -3.49 0.16
C THR A 159 21.18 -3.30 1.63
N GLY A 160 20.34 -4.15 2.21
CA GLY A 160 20.05 -4.15 3.64
C GLY A 160 19.29 -5.41 4.02
N TYR A 161 18.84 -5.45 5.27
CA TYR A 161 18.00 -6.52 5.78
C TYR A 161 16.68 -5.98 6.33
N VAL A 162 15.62 -6.77 6.14
CA VAL A 162 14.32 -6.56 6.77
C VAL A 162 13.98 -7.82 7.55
N GLU A 163 13.59 -7.65 8.81
CA GLU A 163 13.19 -8.73 9.72
C GLU A 163 11.92 -8.32 10.46
N GLY A 164 11.08 -9.30 10.79
CA GLY A 164 9.82 -9.06 11.50
C GLY A 164 8.76 -10.09 11.11
N ASP A 165 7.68 -10.12 11.88
CA ASP A 165 6.48 -10.86 11.54
C ASP A 165 5.44 -9.90 10.99
N GLY A 166 4.60 -10.39 10.06
CA GLY A 166 3.49 -9.58 9.56
C GLY A 166 3.86 -8.45 8.61
N ILE A 167 5.11 -8.38 8.12
CA ILE A 167 5.50 -7.37 7.11
C ILE A 167 4.57 -7.48 5.90
N SER A 168 3.88 -6.38 5.58
CA SER A 168 2.98 -6.23 4.44
C SER A 168 3.75 -5.75 3.23
N ASP A 169 4.55 -4.69 3.42
CA ASP A 169 5.20 -3.96 2.34
C ASP A 169 6.61 -3.52 2.70
N VAL A 170 7.47 -3.47 1.68
CA VAL A 170 8.81 -2.91 1.76
C VAL A 170 9.00 -1.97 0.58
N TYR A 171 9.52 -0.78 0.84
CA TYR A 171 9.74 0.28 -0.13
C TYR A 171 11.21 0.68 -0.18
N PHE A 172 11.66 1.09 -1.37
CA PHE A 172 12.88 1.83 -1.58
C PHE A 172 12.54 3.30 -1.85
N ILE A 173 13.10 4.21 -1.05
CA ILE A 173 12.73 5.63 -1.06
C ILE A 173 14.00 6.49 -1.14
N PRO A 174 14.30 7.13 -2.30
CA PRO A 174 15.31 8.18 -2.38
C PRO A 174 14.77 9.49 -1.79
N ILE A 175 15.49 10.04 -0.83
CA ILE A 175 15.17 11.30 -0.15
C ILE A 175 16.28 12.32 -0.36
N LYS A 176 15.94 13.55 -0.73
CA LYS A 176 16.90 14.66 -0.82
C LYS A 176 16.80 15.56 0.40
N THR A 177 17.93 15.86 1.01
CA THR A 177 17.98 16.79 2.14
C THR A 177 18.22 18.23 1.65
N VAL A 178 17.31 19.14 1.97
CA VAL A 178 17.44 20.58 1.66
C VAL A 178 17.04 21.40 2.89
N GLY A 179 18.04 21.91 3.62
CA GLY A 179 17.79 22.64 4.86
C GLY A 179 17.13 21.72 5.92
N THR A 180 15.93 22.08 6.36
CA THR A 180 15.12 21.29 7.31
C THR A 180 14.10 20.37 6.62
N LYS A 181 14.10 20.28 5.29
CA LYS A 181 13.15 19.47 4.52
C LYS A 181 13.83 18.22 3.94
N LEU A 182 13.16 17.09 4.07
CA LEU A 182 13.51 15.80 3.47
C LEU A 182 12.53 15.49 2.34
N TYR A 183 12.87 15.88 1.12
CA TYR A 183 12.00 15.69 -0.03
C TYR A 183 11.97 14.22 -0.45
N VAL A 184 10.77 13.66 -0.56
CA VAL A 184 10.54 12.30 -1.03
C VAL A 184 10.47 12.33 -2.56
N TYR A 185 11.47 11.78 -3.23
CA TYR A 185 11.59 11.88 -4.69
C TYR A 185 10.93 10.71 -5.44
N ASP A 186 10.75 9.58 -4.76
CA ASP A 186 10.15 8.37 -5.33
C ASP A 186 9.79 7.45 -4.15
N TYR A 187 8.88 6.51 -4.37
CA TYR A 187 8.64 5.41 -3.45
C TYR A 187 8.35 4.18 -4.31
N ARG A 188 9.23 3.17 -4.21
CA ARG A 188 9.12 1.98 -5.05
C ARG A 188 8.94 0.77 -4.16
N ARG A 189 7.81 0.09 -4.32
CA ARG A 189 7.60 -1.20 -3.67
C ARG A 189 8.65 -2.20 -4.15
N ILE A 190 9.23 -2.93 -3.21
CA ILE A 190 10.08 -4.09 -3.47
C ILE A 190 9.18 -5.31 -3.44
N ASP A 191 8.88 -5.85 -4.61
CA ASP A 191 8.03 -7.03 -4.71
C ASP A 191 8.80 -8.28 -4.28
N ASN A 192 8.19 -9.10 -3.43
CA ASN A 192 8.67 -10.44 -3.09
C ASN A 192 7.49 -11.42 -3.19
N PRO A 193 6.93 -11.60 -4.39
CA PRO A 193 5.67 -12.28 -4.56
C PRO A 193 5.80 -13.79 -4.36
N ARG A 194 4.79 -14.38 -3.73
CA ARG A 194 4.55 -15.82 -3.65
C ARG A 194 3.20 -16.13 -4.29
N THR A 195 3.22 -16.92 -5.35
CA THR A 195 1.99 -17.45 -5.97
C THR A 195 1.50 -18.69 -5.22
N LEU A 196 0.28 -18.62 -4.69
CA LEU A 196 -0.45 -19.73 -4.08
C LEU A 196 -0.99 -20.69 -5.14
N PRO A 197 -1.38 -21.93 -4.79
CA PRO A 197 -1.79 -22.93 -5.80
C PRO A 197 -3.05 -22.58 -6.60
N ASN A 198 -3.91 -21.68 -6.11
CA ASN A 198 -5.06 -21.15 -6.86
C ASN A 198 -4.67 -20.01 -7.83
N GLY A 199 -3.38 -19.67 -7.91
CA GLY A 199 -2.84 -18.61 -8.75
C GLY A 199 -2.88 -17.22 -8.11
N LYS A 200 -3.35 -17.07 -6.86
CA LYS A 200 -3.30 -15.81 -6.12
C LYS A 200 -1.87 -15.47 -5.74
N THR A 201 -1.48 -14.21 -5.87
CA THR A 201 -0.18 -13.72 -5.43
C THR A 201 -0.34 -12.98 -4.11
N ILE A 202 0.51 -13.30 -3.14
CA ILE A 202 0.66 -12.59 -1.87
C ILE A 202 2.15 -12.23 -1.69
N GLU A 203 2.51 -11.30 -0.82
CA GLU A 203 3.92 -11.07 -0.51
C GLU A 203 4.48 -12.13 0.45
N LYS A 204 5.76 -12.44 0.28
CA LYS A 204 6.48 -13.46 1.05
C LYS A 204 7.09 -12.93 2.34
N TRP A 205 7.01 -11.62 2.60
CA TRP A 205 7.63 -10.97 3.78
C TRP A 205 7.14 -11.52 5.13
N SER A 206 6.01 -12.21 5.12
CA SER A 206 5.19 -12.69 6.22
C SER A 206 5.79 -13.72 7.19
N THR A 207 7.11 -13.92 7.27
CA THR A 207 7.73 -14.88 8.19
C THR A 207 8.88 -14.24 8.94
N SER A 208 9.11 -14.66 10.19
CA SER A 208 10.23 -14.33 11.10
C SER A 208 11.65 -14.60 10.56
N SER A 209 11.83 -14.71 9.25
CA SER A 209 13.12 -14.88 8.60
C SER A 209 13.67 -13.50 8.24
N VAL A 210 14.98 -13.35 8.38
CA VAL A 210 15.70 -12.20 7.83
C VAL A 210 15.64 -12.24 6.30
N TRP A 211 15.21 -11.15 5.70
CA TRP A 211 15.17 -10.96 4.26
C TRP A 211 16.25 -9.99 3.80
N SER A 212 17.10 -10.41 2.86
CA SER A 212 17.99 -9.48 2.17
C SER A 212 17.23 -8.70 1.10
N VAL A 213 17.28 -7.38 1.16
CA VAL A 213 16.73 -6.48 0.15
C VAL A 213 17.84 -5.84 -0.65
N SER A 214 17.60 -5.57 -1.94
CA SER A 214 18.56 -4.89 -2.80
C SER A 214 17.88 -4.11 -3.89
N GLN A 215 18.31 -2.87 -4.07
CA GLN A 215 17.78 -1.99 -5.11
C GLN A 215 18.92 -1.22 -5.79
N GLN A 216 18.89 -1.19 -7.12
CA GLN A 216 19.78 -0.32 -7.89
C GLN A 216 19.13 1.05 -8.11
N TRP A 217 19.91 2.11 -7.90
CA TRP A 217 19.50 3.48 -8.20
C TRP A 217 20.55 4.20 -9.04
N ASN A 218 20.09 4.91 -10.07
CA ASN A 218 20.92 5.58 -11.08
C ASN A 218 20.69 7.10 -11.08
N ALA A 219 20.34 7.69 -9.94
CA ALA A 219 19.99 9.11 -9.83
C ALA A 219 18.83 9.52 -10.77
N LYS A 220 17.88 8.61 -10.99
CA LYS A 220 16.64 8.88 -11.70
C LYS A 220 15.43 8.48 -10.89
N VAL A 221 14.38 9.26 -11.04
CA VAL A 221 13.06 9.02 -10.44
C VAL A 221 11.98 9.22 -11.49
N LEU A 222 10.78 8.74 -11.21
CA LEU A 222 9.63 9.09 -12.03
C LEU A 222 9.38 10.59 -11.85
N GLY A 223 9.23 11.30 -12.96
CA GLY A 223 9.07 12.75 -13.03
C GLY A 223 8.04 13.12 -14.08
N ILE A 224 7.56 14.36 -14.03
CA ILE A 224 6.80 14.95 -15.13
C ILE A 224 7.66 15.98 -15.87
N ALA A 225 7.45 16.08 -17.17
CA ALA A 225 8.19 16.99 -18.03
C ALA A 225 7.28 17.69 -19.04
N ASP A 226 7.57 18.96 -19.32
CA ASP A 226 7.21 19.58 -20.59
C ASP A 226 8.40 19.45 -21.55
N ASN A 227 8.26 19.65 -22.86
CA ASN A 227 9.36 19.36 -23.81
C ASN A 227 10.69 20.12 -23.53
N THR A 228 10.70 21.05 -22.58
CA THR A 228 11.85 21.86 -22.17
C THR A 228 12.38 21.49 -20.78
N ASN A 229 11.48 21.21 -19.85
CA ASN A 229 11.73 21.16 -18.41
C ASN A 229 11.23 19.84 -17.81
N ALA A 230 11.82 19.43 -16.69
CA ALA A 230 11.40 18.25 -15.95
C ALA A 230 11.41 18.55 -14.46
N ASP A 231 10.45 17.99 -13.73
CA ASP A 231 10.39 18.01 -12.28
C ASP A 231 10.06 16.61 -11.75
N PHE A 232 10.42 16.35 -10.50
CA PHE A 232 9.91 15.17 -9.79
C PHE A 232 8.53 15.50 -9.21
N MET A 233 7.83 14.49 -8.71
CA MET A 233 6.51 14.70 -8.12
C MET A 233 6.19 13.58 -7.14
N PHE A 234 5.28 13.88 -6.22
CA PHE A 234 4.51 12.84 -5.56
C PHE A 234 3.38 12.38 -6.50
N TYR A 235 3.14 11.07 -6.56
CA TYR A 235 2.12 10.48 -7.44
C TYR A 235 1.47 9.29 -6.74
N ASP A 236 0.25 8.95 -7.15
CA ASP A 236 -0.42 7.70 -6.78
C ASP A 236 -0.64 6.81 -8.01
N GLU A 237 -0.87 5.51 -7.80
CA GLU A 237 -1.33 4.59 -8.83
C GLU A 237 -2.81 4.22 -8.60
N GLU A 238 -3.70 4.72 -9.45
CA GLU A 238 -5.14 4.50 -9.35
C GLU A 238 -5.68 3.86 -10.62
N GLU A 239 -6.34 2.69 -10.50
CA GLU A 239 -6.99 1.99 -11.61
C GLU A 239 -6.11 1.80 -12.88
N GLY A 240 -4.78 1.75 -12.73
CA GLY A 240 -3.82 1.62 -13.84
C GLY A 240 -3.37 2.95 -14.46
N TYR A 241 -3.68 4.07 -13.80
CA TYR A 241 -3.17 5.41 -14.09
C TYR A 241 -2.19 5.86 -13.02
N TYR A 242 -1.25 6.70 -13.41
CA TYR A 242 -0.44 7.51 -12.51
C TYR A 242 -1.15 8.85 -12.32
N VAL A 243 -1.48 9.18 -11.07
CA VAL A 243 -2.15 10.43 -10.70
C VAL A 243 -1.13 11.35 -10.06
N VAL A 244 -0.94 12.53 -10.64
CA VAL A 244 -0.03 13.55 -10.11
C VAL A 244 -0.85 14.72 -9.60
N TYR A 245 -0.76 14.98 -8.30
CA TYR A 245 -1.38 16.14 -7.67
C TYR A 245 -0.56 17.41 -7.93
N GLY A 246 -1.23 18.55 -7.96
CA GLY A 246 -0.60 19.82 -8.19
C GLY A 246 -1.58 20.98 -8.25
N GLU A 247 -1.13 22.06 -8.85
CA GLU A 247 -1.96 23.21 -9.18
C GLU A 247 -1.99 23.42 -10.70
N TYR A 248 -3.15 23.79 -11.23
CA TYR A 248 -3.37 24.13 -12.62
C TYR A 248 -3.75 25.61 -12.76
N THR A 249 -3.27 26.23 -13.85
CA THR A 249 -3.67 27.58 -14.25
C THR A 249 -4.08 27.60 -15.73
N PRO A 250 -5.27 28.14 -16.06
CA PRO A 250 -5.66 28.39 -17.45
C PRO A 250 -5.20 29.74 -18.00
N ASP A 251 -4.71 30.63 -17.14
CA ASP A 251 -4.53 32.06 -17.41
C ASP A 251 -3.09 32.54 -17.21
N ASP A 252 -2.12 31.73 -17.64
CA ASP A 252 -0.69 32.03 -17.60
C ASP A 252 -0.18 32.36 -16.18
N GLY A 253 -0.77 31.69 -15.17
CA GLY A 253 -0.37 31.77 -13.78
C GLY A 253 -1.03 32.88 -12.97
N ALA A 254 -2.06 33.55 -13.49
CA ALA A 254 -2.79 34.57 -12.73
C ALA A 254 -3.72 33.96 -11.66
N THR A 255 -4.30 32.78 -11.94
CA THR A 255 -5.15 32.03 -11.02
C THR A 255 -4.71 30.56 -11.01
N TRP A 256 -4.56 30.00 -9.81
CA TRP A 256 -4.20 28.60 -9.60
C TRP A 256 -5.34 27.86 -8.91
N PHE A 257 -5.58 26.63 -9.35
CA PHE A 257 -6.59 25.72 -8.82
C PHE A 257 -5.90 24.42 -8.46
N ASP A 258 -6.28 23.81 -7.33
CA ASP A 258 -5.86 22.44 -7.05
C ASP A 258 -6.28 21.53 -8.20
N ALA A 259 -5.41 20.62 -8.59
CA ALA A 259 -5.61 19.80 -9.77
C ALA A 259 -4.88 18.46 -9.70
N GLU A 260 -5.36 17.53 -10.51
CA GLU A 260 -4.79 16.22 -10.75
C GLU A 260 -4.49 16.06 -12.24
N ALA A 261 -3.34 15.47 -12.55
CA ALA A 261 -2.96 15.09 -13.89
C ALA A 261 -2.87 13.56 -13.99
N TYR A 262 -3.64 12.99 -14.91
CA TYR A 262 -3.75 11.54 -15.08
C TYR A 262 -2.89 11.10 -16.26
N PHE A 263 -1.99 10.17 -16.02
CA PHE A 263 -1.13 9.57 -17.03
C PHE A 263 -1.38 8.07 -17.14
N ASN A 264 -1.42 7.55 -18.36
CA ASN A 264 -1.46 6.10 -18.54
C ASN A 264 -0.07 5.46 -18.30
N SER A 265 -0.02 4.13 -18.32
CA SER A 265 1.22 3.35 -18.16
C SER A 265 2.32 3.62 -19.20
N SER A 266 2.00 4.31 -20.29
CA SER A 266 2.99 4.77 -21.29
C SER A 266 3.51 6.19 -21.02
N GLY A 267 3.07 6.81 -19.92
CA GLY A 267 3.43 8.17 -19.52
C GLY A 267 2.78 9.28 -20.32
N VAL A 268 1.70 8.99 -21.04
CA VAL A 268 0.93 9.98 -21.80
C VAL A 268 -0.17 10.55 -20.91
N LEU A 269 -0.26 11.89 -20.85
CA LEU A 269 -1.38 12.59 -20.21
C LEU A 269 -2.68 12.21 -20.93
N VAL A 270 -3.64 11.70 -20.18
CA VAL A 270 -4.97 11.28 -20.68
C VAL A 270 -6.09 12.20 -20.21
N GLY A 271 -5.85 13.01 -19.19
CA GLY A 271 -6.83 13.95 -18.66
C GLY A 271 -6.28 14.75 -17.49
N MET A 272 -6.96 15.84 -17.17
CA MET A 272 -6.74 16.61 -15.96
C MET A 272 -8.07 16.92 -15.28
N VAL A 273 -8.03 17.00 -13.95
CA VAL A 273 -9.14 17.44 -13.12
C VAL A 273 -8.69 18.69 -12.38
N ALA A 274 -9.49 19.77 -12.42
CA ALA A 274 -9.25 20.95 -11.59
C ALA A 274 -10.43 21.18 -10.64
N TYR A 275 -10.13 21.59 -9.41
CA TYR A 275 -11.12 21.79 -8.37
C TYR A 275 -11.47 23.28 -8.24
N VAL A 276 -12.65 23.65 -8.73
CA VAL A 276 -13.14 25.05 -8.69
C VAL A 276 -14.24 25.17 -7.67
N GLY A 277 -13.94 25.79 -6.53
CA GLY A 277 -14.90 25.90 -5.42
C GLY A 277 -15.29 24.55 -4.82
N GLY A 278 -14.37 23.57 -4.86
CA GLY A 278 -14.57 22.21 -4.37
C GLY A 278 -15.26 21.26 -5.35
N PHE A 279 -15.57 21.73 -6.58
CA PHE A 279 -16.17 20.87 -7.60
C PHE A 279 -15.11 20.43 -8.62
N PRO A 280 -15.01 19.13 -8.93
CA PRO A 280 -14.10 18.64 -9.96
C PRO A 280 -14.60 19.02 -11.35
N ILE A 281 -13.68 19.45 -12.20
CA ILE A 281 -13.92 19.76 -13.61
C ILE A 281 -12.87 19.03 -14.44
N ASP A 282 -13.33 18.07 -15.24
CA ASP A 282 -12.50 17.34 -16.19
C ASP A 282 -12.19 18.20 -17.42
N PHE A 283 -10.94 18.18 -17.87
CA PHE A 283 -10.54 18.82 -19.12
C PHE A 283 -9.26 18.21 -19.69
N GLU A 284 -9.01 18.53 -20.96
CA GLU A 284 -7.70 18.36 -21.59
C GLU A 284 -7.12 19.76 -21.79
N PRO A 285 -5.83 19.99 -21.51
CA PRO A 285 -5.18 21.23 -21.88
C PRO A 285 -5.31 21.46 -23.39
N THR A 286 -5.60 22.70 -23.80
CA THR A 286 -5.85 23.07 -25.20
C THR A 286 -4.94 24.18 -25.72
N THR A 287 -4.21 24.85 -24.84
CA THR A 287 -3.42 26.04 -25.14
C THR A 287 -2.02 25.94 -24.57
N THR A 288 -1.13 26.79 -25.07
CA THR A 288 0.22 26.93 -24.52
C THR A 288 0.28 27.93 -23.36
N THR A 289 -0.82 28.57 -22.97
CA THR A 289 -0.87 29.49 -21.80
C THR A 289 -1.27 28.77 -20.52
N GLU A 290 -1.65 27.51 -20.63
CA GLU A 290 -1.99 26.64 -19.52
C GLU A 290 -0.72 26.04 -18.89
N TRP A 291 -0.66 26.05 -17.56
CA TRP A 291 0.46 25.48 -16.82
C TRP A 291 -0.02 24.56 -15.70
N PHE A 292 0.88 23.67 -15.31
CA PHE A 292 0.72 22.77 -14.18
C PHE A 292 1.95 22.87 -13.28
N ARG A 293 1.74 22.86 -11.97
CA ARG A 293 2.79 22.80 -10.94
C ARG A 293 2.58 21.54 -10.11
N PRO A 294 3.42 20.51 -10.24
CA PRO A 294 3.28 19.31 -9.43
C PRO A 294 3.47 19.61 -7.94
N THR A 295 2.82 18.85 -7.08
CA THR A 295 3.08 18.91 -5.64
C THR A 295 4.29 18.05 -5.30
N HIS A 296 5.16 18.57 -4.44
CA HIS A 296 6.23 17.81 -3.82
C HIS A 296 5.84 17.42 -2.40
N ALA A 297 6.19 16.20 -2.00
CA ALA A 297 6.09 15.74 -0.62
C ALA A 297 7.45 15.85 0.07
N TYR A 298 7.46 16.32 1.32
CA TYR A 298 8.65 16.33 2.15
C TYR A 298 8.32 16.06 3.62
N ILE A 299 9.26 15.47 4.34
CA ILE A 299 9.19 15.37 5.81
C ILE A 299 9.89 16.60 6.39
N ASP A 300 9.19 17.36 7.23
CA ASP A 300 9.80 18.44 7.98
C ASP A 300 10.57 17.87 9.17
N THR A 301 11.87 18.13 9.25
CA THR A 301 12.75 17.58 10.30
C THR A 301 12.53 18.16 11.69
N VAL A 302 11.68 19.18 11.83
CA VAL A 302 11.31 19.81 13.10
C VAL A 302 10.02 19.20 13.64
N THR A 303 8.99 19.05 12.80
CA THR A 303 7.69 18.49 13.20
C THR A 303 7.64 16.97 13.07
N PHE A 304 8.49 16.41 12.19
CA PHE A 304 8.43 15.02 11.73
C PHE A 304 7.11 14.66 11.06
N GLU A 305 6.44 15.65 10.47
CA GLU A 305 5.21 15.47 9.72
C GLU A 305 5.49 15.47 8.21
N LEU A 306 4.68 14.70 7.46
CA LEU A 306 4.65 14.75 6.01
C LEU A 306 3.90 16.02 5.57
N GLU A 307 4.59 16.89 4.84
CA GLU A 307 4.06 18.13 4.30
C GLU A 307 4.12 18.15 2.77
N TYR A 308 3.29 19.00 2.18
CA TYR A 308 3.15 19.14 0.74
C TYR A 308 3.35 20.60 0.33
N GLU A 309 4.06 20.84 -0.78
CA GLU A 309 4.18 22.18 -1.36
C GLU A 309 4.05 22.18 -2.89
N SER A 310 3.31 23.16 -3.40
CA SER A 310 3.06 23.42 -4.83
C SER A 310 4.11 24.34 -5.49
N SER A 311 5.21 24.64 -4.79
CA SER A 311 6.27 25.57 -5.23
C SER A 311 7.25 24.97 -6.26
N SER A 312 6.79 23.98 -7.02
CA SER A 312 7.53 23.29 -8.07
C SER A 312 7.66 24.10 -9.36
N LEU A 313 8.37 23.53 -10.33
CA LEU A 313 8.52 24.10 -11.66
C LEU A 313 7.17 24.13 -12.39
N ALA A 314 6.77 25.31 -12.89
CA ALA A 314 5.59 25.41 -13.74
C ALA A 314 5.91 24.81 -15.13
N LEU A 315 5.16 23.78 -15.51
CA LEU A 315 5.31 23.01 -16.74
C LEU A 315 4.14 23.27 -17.68
N LYS A 316 4.39 23.29 -18.99
CA LYS A 316 3.34 23.47 -20.00
C LYS A 316 2.36 22.29 -20.00
N ALA A 317 1.11 22.54 -19.62
CA ALA A 317 0.11 21.50 -19.41
C ALA A 317 -0.14 20.64 -20.67
N LEU A 318 -0.23 21.28 -21.84
CA LEU A 318 -0.44 20.60 -23.14
C LEU A 318 0.69 19.63 -23.53
N GLU A 319 1.87 19.81 -22.95
CA GLU A 319 3.08 19.07 -23.31
C GLU A 319 3.48 18.03 -22.27
N LEU A 320 2.72 17.91 -21.17
CA LEU A 320 3.09 17.05 -20.05
C LEU A 320 3.28 15.59 -20.47
N ARG A 321 4.39 15.02 -20.03
CA ARG A 321 4.70 13.60 -20.11
C ARG A 321 5.27 13.12 -18.80
N LEU A 322 4.87 11.93 -18.40
CA LEU A 322 5.47 11.21 -17.28
C LEU A 322 6.63 10.36 -17.80
N GLY A 323 7.75 10.34 -17.08
CA GLY A 323 8.90 9.52 -17.44
C GLY A 323 10.05 9.62 -16.46
N TRP A 324 11.12 8.87 -16.71
CA TRP A 324 12.30 8.87 -15.85
C TRP A 324 13.14 10.13 -16.06
N VAL A 325 13.19 10.99 -15.04
CA VAL A 325 13.96 12.24 -15.04
C VAL A 325 15.21 12.10 -14.17
N ASN A 326 16.25 12.88 -14.46
CA ASN A 326 17.42 12.94 -13.59
C ASN A 326 17.08 13.78 -12.37
N VAL A 327 17.51 13.32 -11.19
CA VAL A 327 17.44 14.16 -9.99
C VAL A 327 18.55 15.21 -10.01
N ASP A 328 18.32 16.32 -9.31
CA ASP A 328 19.34 17.37 -9.17
C ASP A 328 20.57 16.88 -8.41
N SER A 329 21.70 17.57 -8.62
CA SER A 329 22.89 17.43 -7.78
C SER A 329 22.57 17.68 -6.30
N GLY A 330 23.20 16.92 -5.40
CA GLY A 330 23.05 17.12 -3.95
C GLY A 330 23.28 15.85 -3.14
N SER A 331 23.02 15.97 -1.84
CA SER A 331 23.05 14.84 -0.90
C SER A 331 21.69 14.17 -0.85
N TYR A 332 21.70 12.85 -0.98
CA TYR A 332 20.53 12.00 -0.88
C TYR A 332 20.74 10.95 0.20
N ILE A 333 19.65 10.54 0.82
CA ILE A 333 19.58 9.35 1.66
C ILE A 333 18.71 8.35 0.91
N LEU A 334 19.21 7.12 0.76
CA LEU A 334 18.48 6.04 0.12
C LEU A 334 17.99 5.10 1.21
N PHE A 335 16.67 5.04 1.40
CA PHE A 335 16.05 4.24 2.46
C PHE A 335 15.53 2.92 1.93
N PHE A 336 15.58 1.91 2.81
CA PHE A 336 14.52 0.91 2.85
C PHE A 336 13.56 1.28 3.97
N PHE A 337 12.28 1.16 3.69
CA PHE A 337 11.18 1.44 4.60
C PHE A 337 10.26 0.24 4.59
N ALA A 338 9.83 -0.26 5.73
CA ALA A 338 8.95 -1.42 5.80
C ALA A 338 7.76 -1.15 6.72
N PHE A 339 6.60 -1.69 6.36
CA PHE A 339 5.37 -1.67 7.16
C PHE A 339 4.95 -3.11 7.51
N ASP A 340 4.33 -3.29 8.66
CA ASP A 340 3.54 -4.48 8.96
C ASP A 340 2.04 -4.26 8.76
N ILE A 341 1.28 -5.36 8.80
CA ILE A 341 -0.19 -5.38 8.67
C ILE A 341 -0.94 -4.67 9.81
N PHE A 342 -0.24 -4.21 10.85
CA PHE A 342 -0.80 -3.47 11.98
C PHE A 342 -0.24 -2.04 12.02
N GLU A 343 0.18 -1.52 10.86
CA GLU A 343 0.64 -0.16 10.64
C GLU A 343 1.92 0.23 11.41
N ASN A 344 2.70 -0.76 11.88
CA ASN A 344 3.99 -0.46 12.45
C ASN A 344 5.05 -0.34 11.36
N GLU A 345 5.99 0.57 11.57
CA GLU A 345 7.00 0.93 10.58
C GLU A 345 8.42 0.89 11.15
N ASP A 346 9.39 0.55 10.29
CA ASP A 346 10.80 0.81 10.55
C ASP A 346 11.52 1.18 9.24
N CYS A 347 12.63 1.92 9.36
CA CYS A 347 13.43 2.31 8.22
C CYS A 347 14.91 2.47 8.58
N ASP A 348 15.76 2.21 7.60
CA ASP A 348 17.19 2.51 7.66
C ASP A 348 17.68 2.95 6.28
N GLY A 349 18.75 3.72 6.26
CA GLY A 349 19.17 4.42 5.05
C GLY A 349 20.65 4.74 4.98
N VAL A 350 21.12 4.89 3.74
CA VAL A 350 22.52 5.19 3.44
C VAL A 350 22.65 6.48 2.64
N GLY A 351 23.62 7.32 3.02
CA GLY A 351 23.89 8.58 2.34
C GLY A 351 24.69 8.40 1.05
N VAL A 352 24.25 9.05 -0.02
CA VAL A 352 24.97 9.15 -1.30
C VAL A 352 24.97 10.59 -1.83
N THR A 353 25.82 10.87 -2.80
CA THR A 353 25.91 12.18 -3.47
C THR A 353 25.65 12.04 -4.96
N VAL A 354 24.77 12.90 -5.49
CA VAL A 354 24.60 13.13 -6.93
C VAL A 354 25.47 14.35 -7.30
N PRO A 355 26.45 14.20 -8.21
CA PRO A 355 27.44 15.24 -8.50
C PRO A 355 26.89 16.41 -9.32
#